data_AF-A0A955P3A4-F1
#
_entry.id   AF-A0A955P3A4-F1
#
_cell.length_a   1.000
_cell.length_b   1.000
_cell.length_c   1.000
_cell.angle_alpha   90.00
_cell.angle_beta   90.00
_cell.angle_gamma   90.00
#
_symmetry.space_group_name_H-M   'P 1'
#
loop_
_entity.id
_entity.type
_entity.pdbx_description
1 polymer ?
#
loop_
_entity_poly.entity_id
_entity_poly.type
_entity_poly.pdbx_seq_one_letter_code
_entity_poly.pdbx_strand_id
1 'polypeptide(L)' 'MITLRLDPKTEKQIKTTARELGMTQSDLIRKSIDLYLESLDQPSPWDLGKEVFGKHSSGLGNLSEDRKAILKSKLRAKRG' A
#
# COMPACT_ATOMS: atom_id res chain seq x y z
N MET A 1 -15.11 15.66 20.65
CA MET A 1 -16.46 15.65 20.04
C MET A 1 -16.39 16.50 18.80
N ILE A 2 -16.80 15.96 17.65
CA ILE A 2 -16.77 16.64 16.36
C ILE A 2 -18.23 16.81 15.92
N THR A 3 -18.61 18.00 15.45
CA THR A 3 -19.95 18.24 14.91
C THR A 3 -19.89 18.18 13.39
N LEU A 4 -20.55 17.19 12.80
CA LEU A 4 -20.58 16.98 11.36
C LEU A 4 -21.99 17.26 10.83
N ARG A 5 -22.12 18.17 9.87
CA ARG A 5 -23.38 18.39 9.16
C ARG A 5 -23.42 17.43 7.97
N LEU A 6 -24.44 16.58 7.94
CA LEU A 6 -24.70 15.66 6.85
C LEU A 6 -26.00 16.05 6.15
N ASP A 7 -26.12 15.72 4.88
CA ASP A 7 -27.41 15.84 4.20
C ASP A 7 -28.40 14.80 4.76
N PRO A 8 -29.72 15.06 4.69
CA PRO A 8 -30.74 14.19 5.27
C PRO A 8 -30.74 12.76 4.71
N LYS A 9 -30.31 12.58 3.45
CA LYS A 9 -30.27 11.27 2.82
C LYS A 9 -29.15 10.43 3.43
N THR A 10 -27.95 11.00 3.54
CA THR A 10 -26.79 10.33 4.16
C THR A 10 -27.05 9.97 5.62
N GLU A 11 -27.65 10.89 6.39
CA GLU A 11 -27.99 10.63 7.80
C GLU A 11 -28.98 9.45 7.95
N LYS A 12 -29.99 9.38 7.07
CA LYS A 12 -30.95 8.27 7.03
C LYS A 12 -30.28 6.95 6.68
N GLN A 13 -29.33 6.96 5.74
CA GLN A 13 -28.56 5.77 5.37
C GLN A 13 -27.72 5.27 6.55
N ILE A 14 -26.94 6.15 7.19
CA ILE A 14 -26.14 5.81 8.38
C ILE A 14 -27.02 5.20 9.48
N LYS A 15 -28.17 5.82 9.76
CA LYS A 15 -29.13 5.31 10.77
C LYS A 15 -29.63 3.91 10.44
N THR A 16 -29.97 3.66 9.17
CA THR A 16 -30.51 2.37 8.73
C THR A 16 -29.44 1.29 8.80
N THR A 17 -28.25 1.57 8.26
CA THR A 17 -27.11 0.64 8.28
C THR A 17 -26.64 0.32 9.69
N ALA A 18 -26.55 1.32 10.57
CA ALA A 18 -26.17 1.09 11.97
C ALA A 18 -27.16 0.13 12.66
N ARG A 19 -28.46 0.30 12.41
CA ARG A 19 -29.51 -0.59 12.93
C ARG A 19 -29.39 -2.02 12.39
N GLU A 20 -29.17 -2.17 11.08
CA GLU A 20 -29.01 -3.49 10.44
C GLU A 20 -27.78 -4.25 10.96
N LEU A 21 -26.71 -3.51 11.26
CA LEU A 21 -25.47 -4.06 11.80
C LEU A 21 -25.47 -4.18 13.34
N GLY A 22 -26.56 -3.83 14.02
CA GLY A 22 -26.66 -3.91 15.48
C GLY A 22 -25.67 -3.01 16.23
N MET A 23 -25.27 -1.88 15.64
CA MET A 23 -24.29 -0.95 16.20
C MET A 23 -24.86 0.47 16.35
N THR A 24 -24.20 1.30 17.13
CA THR A 24 -24.57 2.72 17.22
C THR A 24 -24.11 3.48 15.98
N GLN A 25 -24.77 4.60 15.66
CA GLN A 25 -24.34 5.47 14.56
C GLN A 25 -22.91 5.98 14.77
N SER A 26 -22.56 6.35 16.00
CA SER A 26 -21.22 6.83 16.34
C SER A 26 -20.15 5.76 16.13
N ASP A 27 -20.46 4.50 16.45
CA ASP A 27 -19.52 3.39 16.23
C ASP A 27 -19.33 3.09 14.73
N LEU A 28 -20.42 3.13 13.95
CA LEU A 28 -20.35 2.98 12.50
C LEU A 28 -19.46 4.07 11.89
N ILE A 29 -19.72 5.35 12.24
CA ILE A 29 -18.94 6.49 11.73
C ILE A 29 -17.47 6.38 12.12
N ARG A 30 -17.17 6.03 13.39
CA ARG A 30 -15.79 5.88 13.86
C ARG A 30 -15.04 4.82 13.05
N LYS A 31 -15.61 3.62 12.94
CA LYS A 31 -15.02 2.53 12.15
C LYS A 31 -14.81 2.89 10.69
N SER A 32 -15.77 3.59 10.09
CA SER A 32 -15.64 4.04 8.69
C SER A 32 -14.49 5.05 8.51
N ILE A 33 -14.30 5.97 9.46
CA ILE A 33 -13.19 6.92 9.42
C ILE A 33 -11.86 6.19 9.61
N ASP A 34 -11.76 5.29 10.59
CA ASP A 34 -10.54 4.52 10.85
C ASP A 34 -10.13 3.71 9.60
N LEU A 35 -11.07 2.98 8.99
CA LEU A 35 -10.85 2.23 7.75
C LEU A 35 -10.41 3.14 6.59
N TYR A 36 -10.99 4.32 6.47
CA TYR A 36 -10.61 5.28 5.44
C TYR A 36 -9.18 5.78 5.65
N LEU A 37 -8.81 6.14 6.89
CA LEU A 37 -7.47 6.61 7.22
C LEU A 37 -6.42 5.51 7.01
N GLU A 38 -6.70 4.28 7.43
CA GLU A 38 -5.83 3.11 7.18
C GLU A 38 -5.64 2.85 5.67
N SER A 39 -6.66 3.11 4.86
CA SER A 39 -6.54 2.99 3.40
C SER A 39 -5.64 4.06 2.77
N LEU A 40 -5.50 5.22 3.42
CA LEU A 40 -4.59 6.28 3.00
C LEU A 40 -3.15 6.03 3.47
N ASP A 41 -3.00 5.33 4.59
CA ASP A 41 -1.69 5.00 5.18
C ASP A 41 -1.04 3.76 4.53
N GLN A 42 -1.52 3.35 3.35
CA GLN A 42 -0.85 2.32 2.56
C GLN A 42 0.50 2.85 2.09
N PRO A 43 1.63 2.32 2.60
CA PRO A 43 2.95 2.76 2.16
C PRO A 43 3.04 2.59 0.65
N SER A 44 3.63 3.58 -0.03
CA SER A 44 3.77 3.49 -1.48
C SER A 44 4.54 2.22 -1.84
N PRO A 45 4.35 1.63 -3.03
CA PRO A 45 5.14 0.48 -3.47
C PRO A 45 6.66 0.70 -3.32
N TRP A 46 7.10 1.96 -3.40
CA TRP A 46 8.46 2.37 -3.11
C TRP A 46 8.84 2.20 -1.63
N ASP A 47 8.00 2.66 -0.70
CA ASP A 47 8.23 2.55 0.75
C ASP A 47 8.24 1.09 1.21
N LEU A 48 7.33 0.27 0.68
CA LEU A 48 7.32 -1.18 0.92
C LEU A 48 8.58 -1.87 0.40
N GLY A 49 9.07 -1.46 -0.76
CA GLY A 49 10.26 -2.04 -1.38
C GLY A 49 11.56 -1.52 -0.79
N LYS A 50 11.57 -0.37 -0.10
CA LYS A 50 12.78 0.28 0.44
C LYS A 50 13.63 -0.64 1.31
N GLU A 51 13.00 -1.52 2.08
CA GLU A 51 13.72 -2.48 2.92
C GLU A 51 14.30 -3.65 2.13
N VAL A 52 13.86 -3.90 0.90
CA VAL A 52 14.29 -5.02 0.06
C VAL A 52 15.23 -4.54 -1.06
N PHE A 53 14.99 -3.33 -1.58
CA PHE A 53 15.84 -2.67 -2.56
C PHE A 53 17.25 -2.47 -1.98
N GLY A 54 18.26 -2.99 -2.66
CA GLY A 54 19.66 -2.83 -2.28
C GLY A 54 20.23 -3.84 -1.26
N LYS A 55 19.39 -4.64 -0.56
CA LYS A 55 19.88 -5.72 0.34
C LYS A 55 20.65 -6.81 -0.40
N HIS A 56 20.25 -7.11 -1.63
CA HIS A 56 20.97 -7.98 -2.54
C HIS A 56 21.48 -7.17 -3.73
N SER A 57 22.30 -6.17 -3.45
CA SER A 57 23.12 -5.59 -4.52
C SER A 57 24.19 -6.61 -4.91
N SER A 58 24.33 -6.87 -6.20
CA SER A 58 25.31 -7.82 -6.73
C SER A 58 26.76 -7.34 -6.61
N GLY A 59 27.03 -6.32 -5.79
CA GLY A 59 28.29 -5.58 -5.68
C GLY A 59 28.67 -4.74 -6.90
N LEU A 60 27.92 -4.83 -8.00
CA LEU A 60 28.23 -4.20 -9.29
C LEU A 60 27.06 -3.32 -9.72
N GLY A 61 27.25 -1.99 -9.66
CA GLY A 61 26.23 -1.00 -10.03
C GLY A 61 25.96 -0.91 -11.54
N ASN A 62 26.82 -1.51 -12.37
CA ASN A 62 26.75 -1.47 -13.82
C ASN A 62 26.12 -2.73 -14.45
N LEU A 63 25.56 -3.66 -13.67
CA LEU A 63 24.99 -4.90 -14.22
C LEU A 63 23.89 -4.67 -15.25
N SER A 64 23.11 -3.60 -15.07
CA SER A 64 22.03 -3.23 -16.00
C SER A 64 22.59 -2.61 -17.30
N GLU A 65 23.63 -1.79 -17.20
CA GLU A 65 24.28 -1.13 -18.33
C GLU A 65 25.13 -2.11 -19.14
N ASP A 66 25.96 -2.90 -18.45
CA ASP A 66 26.94 -3.81 -19.06
C ASP A 66 26.42 -5.25 -19.21
N ARG A 67 25.09 -5.45 -19.14
CA ARG A 67 24.45 -6.78 -19.14
C ARG A 67 24.97 -7.71 -20.23
N LYS A 68 25.21 -7.17 -21.43
CA LYS A 68 25.67 -7.93 -22.61
C LYS A 68 27.14 -8.34 -22.49
N ALA A 69 27.99 -7.46 -21.98
CA ALA A 69 29.41 -7.73 -21.81
C ALA A 69 29.64 -8.80 -20.72
N ILE A 70 28.93 -8.68 -19.60
CA ILE A 70 29.00 -9.61 -18.47
C ILE A 70 28.45 -11.00 -18.83
N LEU A 71 27.35 -11.06 -19.60
CA LEU A 71 26.82 -12.34 -20.05
C LEU A 71 27.81 -13.06 -20.99
N LYS A 72 28.44 -12.31 -21.90
CA LYS A 72 29.41 -12.87 -22.86
C LYS A 72 30.67 -13.39 -22.16
N SER A 73 31.16 -12.71 -21.13
CA SER A 73 32.32 -13.19 -20.35
C SER A 73 31.99 -14.46 -19.57
N LYS A 74 30.83 -14.52 -18.89
CA LYS A 74 30.38 -15.74 -18.18
C LYS A 74 30.22 -16.94 -19.11
N LEU A 75 29.66 -16.75 -20.30
CA LEU A 75 29.48 -17.83 -21.28
C LEU A 75 30.81 -18.36 -21.83
N ARG A 76 31.83 -17.49 -21.99
CA ARG A 76 33.17 -17.91 -22.39
C ARG A 76 33.88 -18.67 -21.28
N ALA A 77 33.80 -18.20 -20.03
CA ALA A 77 34.39 -18.87 -18.88
C ALA A 77 33.81 -20.26 -18.58
N LYS A 78 32.56 -20.53 -19.00
CA LYS A 78 31.93 -21.87 -18.87
C LYS A 78 32.33 -22.84 -19.99
N ARG A 79 32.87 -22.34 -21.09
CA ARG A 79 33.22 -23.12 -22.31
C ARG A 79 34.71 -23.36 -22.49
N GLY A 80 35.56 -22.81 -21.62
CA GLY A 80 36.98 -23.13 -21.50
C GLY A 80 37.23 -23.96 -20.27
#